data_AF-A0A538BJV4-F1
#
_entry.id   AF-A0A538BJV4-F1
#
_cell.length_a   1.000
_cell.length_b   1.000
_cell.length_c   1.000
_cell.angle_alpha   90.00
_cell.angle_beta   90.00
_cell.angle_gamma   90.00
#
_symmetry.space_group_name_H-M   'P 1'
#
loop_
_entity.id
_entity.type
_entity.pdbx_description
1 polymer ?
#
loop_
_entity_poly.entity_id
_entity_poly.type
_entity_poly.pdbx_seq_one_letter_code
_entity_poly.pdbx_strand_id
1 'polypeptide(L)'
;MLQHVRSLEEQAKQASEEGKQTISPELSAEPAEWDQWLGYWGGRREWLEALALRELPDPMVPEDLVILWERTLEVIGVQLAIDVAHLHNLQVVGTGTSGSFRLVGELEVMNVDAVGRHFEKELRTGNRLTLDLSGLTFIDSRGLAMLLQLSELANELDLTPIVLKTSEVVRRVMEVGLPAPIPGVEIEQ
;
A
#
# COMPACT_ATOMS: atom_id res chain seq x y z
N MET A 1 25.17 -5.28 15.35
CA MET A 1 23.85 -5.87 15.68
C MET A 1 23.50 -5.87 17.16
N LEU A 2 24.14 -6.68 18.03
CA LEU A 2 23.72 -6.84 19.45
C LEU A 2 23.80 -5.56 20.31
N GLN A 3 24.66 -4.61 19.94
CA GLN A 3 24.93 -3.41 20.73
C GLN A 3 23.84 -2.33 20.56
N HIS A 4 23.23 -2.27 19.38
CA HIS A 4 22.18 -1.29 19.07
C HIS A 4 20.83 -1.67 19.69
N VAL A 5 20.48 -2.96 19.65
CA VAL A 5 19.28 -3.48 20.32
C VAL A 5 19.34 -3.20 21.83
N ARG A 6 20.50 -3.41 22.46
CA ARG A 6 20.71 -3.08 23.88
C ARG A 6 20.55 -1.59 24.16
N SER A 7 21.03 -0.72 23.27
CA SER A 7 20.89 0.73 23.42
C SER A 7 19.42 1.16 23.34
N LEU A 8 18.63 0.57 22.45
CA LEU A 8 17.18 0.81 22.38
C LEU A 8 16.45 0.31 23.62
N GLU A 9 16.83 -0.86 24.14
CA GLU A 9 16.27 -1.41 25.39
C GLU A 9 16.59 -0.52 26.60
N GLU A 10 17.81 0.03 26.69
CA GLU A 10 18.20 0.97 27.75
C GLU A 10 17.42 2.29 27.66
N GLN A 11 17.26 2.84 26.46
CA GLN A 11 16.46 4.06 26.23
C GLN A 11 14.97 3.85 26.57
N ALA A 12 14.41 2.69 26.19
CA ALA A 12 13.03 2.33 26.52
C ALA A 12 12.82 2.18 28.03
N LYS A 13 13.78 1.54 28.72
CA LYS A 13 13.73 1.35 30.18
C LYS A 13 13.79 2.69 30.91
N GLN A 14 14.70 3.58 30.50
CA GLN A 14 14.84 4.90 31.11
C GLN A 14 13.59 5.76 30.89
N ALA A 15 12.99 5.73 29.70
CA ALA A 15 11.76 6.46 29.43
C ALA A 15 10.57 5.94 30.25
N SER A 16 10.50 4.63 30.48
CA SER A 16 9.50 4.02 31.36
C SER A 16 9.67 4.45 32.82
N GLU A 17 10.90 4.52 33.32
CA GLU A 17 11.23 5.06 34.65
C GLU A 17 10.87 6.56 34.78
N GLU A 18 10.95 7.31 33.67
CA GLU A 18 10.53 8.71 33.58
C GLU A 18 9.02 8.90 33.34
N GLY A 19 8.23 7.82 33.29
CA GLY A 19 6.78 7.86 33.10
C GLY A 19 6.34 8.23 31.68
N LYS A 20 7.25 8.15 30.70
CA LYS A 20 6.97 8.41 29.29
C LYS A 20 6.47 7.13 28.62
N GLN A 21 5.36 7.24 27.90
CA GLN A 21 4.79 6.11 27.13
C GLN A 21 5.38 5.99 25.72
N THR A 22 6.23 6.94 25.32
CA THR A 22 6.84 7.01 23.98
C THR A 22 8.30 7.40 24.09
N ILE A 23 9.13 6.75 23.29
CA ILE A 23 10.53 7.13 23.04
C ILE A 23 10.66 7.63 21.60
N SER A 24 11.45 8.67 21.40
CA SER A 24 12.01 9.02 20.08
C SER A 24 13.47 8.55 20.11
N PRO A 25 13.74 7.29 19.73
CA PRO A 25 15.09 6.76 19.84
C PRO A 25 16.01 7.54 18.90
N GLU A 26 17.19 7.92 19.38
CA GLU A 26 18.24 8.40 18.50
C GLU A 26 18.68 7.23 17.62
N LEU A 27 18.29 7.27 16.34
CA LEU A 27 18.66 6.30 15.33
C LEU A 27 20.16 6.45 15.00
N SER A 28 21.00 5.90 15.88
CA SER A 28 22.46 6.06 15.86
C SER A 28 23.19 5.11 14.90
N ALA A 29 22.47 4.42 14.00
CA ALA A 29 23.08 3.46 13.09
C ALA A 29 23.66 4.20 11.86
N GLU A 30 24.86 3.81 11.45
CA GLU A 30 25.47 4.32 10.23
C GLU A 30 24.59 3.93 9.02
N PRO A 31 24.45 4.79 7.99
CA PRO A 31 23.60 4.52 6.82
C PRO A 31 23.81 3.15 6.16
N ALA A 32 25.03 2.62 6.18
CA ALA A 32 25.35 1.30 5.63
C ALA A 32 24.75 0.12 6.44
N GLU A 33 24.45 0.33 7.72
CA GLU A 33 23.75 -0.65 8.56
C GLU A 33 22.24 -0.66 8.28
N TRP A 34 21.69 0.48 7.87
CA TRP A 34 20.30 0.58 7.39
C TRP A 34 20.08 -0.20 6.10
N ASP A 35 21.01 -0.12 5.15
CA ASP A 35 20.94 -0.88 3.90
C ASP A 35 20.95 -2.40 4.14
N GLN A 36 21.77 -2.86 5.10
CA GLN A 36 21.80 -4.27 5.49
C GLN A 36 20.51 -4.70 6.20
N TRP A 37 19.93 -3.82 7.02
CA TRP A 37 18.67 -4.07 7.71
C TRP A 37 17.48 -4.17 6.74
N LEU A 38 17.40 -3.25 5.77
CA LEU A 38 16.42 -3.28 4.69
C LEU A 38 16.61 -4.52 3.80
N GLY A 39 17.85 -4.90 3.50
CA GLY A 39 18.15 -6.12 2.75
C GLY A 39 17.74 -7.39 3.48
N TYR A 40 17.99 -7.47 4.79
CA TYR A 40 17.52 -8.58 5.63
C TYR A 40 15.99 -8.69 5.63
N TRP A 41 15.30 -7.57 5.81
CA TRP A 41 13.84 -7.53 5.76
C TRP A 41 13.26 -7.89 4.40
N GLY A 42 13.88 -7.42 3.32
CA GLY A 42 13.53 -7.81 1.95
C GLY A 42 13.59 -9.32 1.76
N GLY A 43 14.71 -9.96 2.12
CA GLY A 43 14.86 -11.41 2.02
C GLY A 43 13.94 -12.19 2.97
N ARG A 44 13.64 -11.64 4.15
CA ARG A 44 12.69 -12.24 5.11
C ARG A 44 11.27 -12.26 4.55
N ARG A 45 10.85 -11.19 3.88
CA ARG A 45 9.55 -11.06 3.22
C ARG A 45 9.39 -12.04 2.06
N GLU A 46 10.39 -12.11 1.17
CA GLU A 46 10.40 -13.09 0.06
C GLU A 46 10.29 -14.54 0.58
N TRP A 47 10.94 -14.84 1.70
CA TRP A 47 10.85 -16.15 2.34
C TRP A 47 9.44 -16.44 2.89
N LEU A 48 8.76 -15.45 3.48
CA LEU A 48 7.38 -15.59 3.97
C LEU A 48 6.39 -15.78 2.82
N GLU A 49 6.54 -15.02 1.73
CA GLU A 49 5.73 -15.18 0.51
C GLU A 49 5.91 -16.58 -0.10
N ALA A 50 7.14 -17.10 -0.12
CA ALA A 50 7.43 -18.46 -0.56
C ALA A 50 6.83 -19.55 0.36
N LEU A 51 6.65 -19.28 1.65
CA LEU A 51 5.95 -20.17 2.59
C LEU A 51 4.44 -20.15 2.39
N ALA A 52 3.85 -18.97 2.15
CA ALA A 52 2.43 -18.81 1.84
C ALA A 52 2.04 -19.58 0.56
N LEU A 53 2.89 -19.55 -0.47
CA LEU A 53 2.73 -20.35 -1.71
C LEU A 53 2.78 -21.88 -1.47
N ARG A 54 3.28 -22.32 -0.32
CA ARG A 54 3.40 -23.74 0.06
C ARG A 54 2.32 -24.21 1.04
N GLU A 55 1.27 -23.41 1.25
CA GLU A 55 0.17 -23.67 2.21
C GLU A 55 0.64 -23.90 3.65
N LEU A 56 1.86 -23.44 3.98
CA LEU A 56 2.36 -23.48 5.35
C LEU A 56 1.83 -22.24 6.08
N PRO A 57 1.43 -22.38 7.37
CA PRO A 57 0.86 -21.27 8.12
C PRO A 57 1.87 -20.13 8.22
N ASP A 58 1.46 -18.96 7.74
CA ASP A 58 2.22 -17.72 7.85
C ASP A 58 2.44 -17.41 9.33
N PRO A 59 3.69 -17.17 9.79
CA PRO A 59 3.91 -16.72 11.15
C PRO A 59 3.15 -15.42 11.40
N MET A 60 2.20 -15.47 12.33
CA MET A 60 1.40 -14.32 12.75
C MET A 60 2.31 -13.18 13.22
N VAL A 61 2.37 -12.10 12.44
CA VAL A 61 3.04 -10.87 12.85
C VAL A 61 2.16 -10.19 13.91
N PRO A 62 2.69 -9.84 15.09
CA PRO A 62 1.92 -9.13 16.10
C PRO A 62 1.33 -7.84 15.53
N GLU A 63 0.04 -7.62 15.74
CA GLU A 63 -0.71 -6.47 15.21
C GLU A 63 -0.06 -5.13 15.58
N ASP A 64 0.47 -5.03 16.80
CA ASP A 64 1.21 -3.85 17.28
C ASP A 64 2.44 -3.51 16.43
N LEU A 65 3.13 -4.51 15.86
CA LEU A 65 4.29 -4.30 14.98
C LEU A 65 3.86 -3.84 13.59
N VAL A 66 2.72 -4.31 13.10
CA VAL A 66 2.14 -3.85 11.83
C VAL A 66 1.75 -2.38 11.95
N ILE A 67 1.04 -2.02 13.02
CA ILE A 67 0.62 -0.64 13.32
C ILE A 67 1.84 0.28 13.49
N LEU A 68 2.88 -0.16 14.20
CA LEU A 68 4.10 0.62 14.39
C LEU A 68 4.84 0.85 13.06
N TRP A 69 4.90 -0.18 12.21
CA TRP A 69 5.50 -0.11 10.89
C TRP A 69 4.75 0.88 9.99
N GLU A 70 3.42 0.76 9.91
CA GLU A 70 2.55 1.67 9.15
C GLU A 70 2.73 3.13 9.60
N ARG A 71 2.69 3.39 10.91
CA ARG A 71 2.94 4.74 11.46
C ARG A 71 4.33 5.26 11.15
N THR A 72 5.34 4.39 11.18
CA THR A 72 6.72 4.76 10.84
C THR A 72 6.81 5.18 9.37
N LEU A 73 6.10 4.48 8.48
CA LEU A 73 6.07 4.81 7.05
C LEU A 73 5.32 6.11 6.77
N GLU A 74 4.20 6.35 7.47
CA GLU A 74 3.48 7.63 7.45
C GLU A 74 4.39 8.79 7.89
N VAL A 75 5.12 8.62 9.01
CA VAL A 75 6.01 9.66 9.57
C VAL A 75 7.20 9.96 8.67
N ILE A 76 7.80 8.95 8.04
CA ILE A 76 8.95 9.13 7.14
C ILE A 76 8.49 9.66 5.77
N GLY A 77 7.17 9.83 5.53
CA GLY A 77 6.63 10.20 4.22
C GLY A 77 6.97 9.15 3.15
N VAL A 78 7.39 7.96 3.59
CA VAL A 78 7.62 6.81 2.72
C VAL A 78 6.24 6.27 2.43
N GLN A 79 5.64 6.87 1.40
CA GLN A 79 4.74 6.16 0.49
C GLN A 79 5.25 4.73 0.44
N LEU A 80 4.49 3.78 0.99
CA LEU A 80 4.87 2.37 1.11
C LEU A 80 5.13 1.81 -0.30
N ALA A 81 6.33 2.08 -0.80
CA ALA A 81 6.89 1.65 -2.06
C ALA A 81 7.43 0.22 -1.91
N ILE A 82 6.68 -0.61 -1.21
CA ILE A 82 6.94 -2.02 -1.09
C ILE A 82 5.93 -2.68 -2.05
N ASP A 83 6.44 -2.88 -3.27
CA ASP A 83 5.87 -3.56 -4.47
C ASP A 83 5.29 -2.74 -5.63
N VAL A 84 5.43 -1.41 -5.63
CA VAL A 84 5.03 -0.58 -6.80
C VAL A 84 6.23 -0.23 -7.71
N ALA A 85 7.46 -0.37 -7.23
CA ALA A 85 8.65 0.19 -7.89
C ALA A 85 9.06 -0.45 -9.24
N HIS A 86 8.36 -1.48 -9.73
CA HIS A 86 8.58 -2.06 -11.06
C HIS A 86 7.28 -2.56 -11.71
N LEU A 87 6.18 -1.81 -11.59
CA LEU A 87 5.00 -2.14 -12.39
C LEU A 87 5.31 -1.85 -13.85
N HIS A 88 5.17 -2.87 -14.70
CA HIS A 88 5.38 -2.74 -16.13
C HIS A 88 4.52 -1.60 -16.69
N ASN A 89 5.18 -0.60 -17.28
CA ASN A 89 4.56 0.61 -17.86
C ASN A 89 3.55 1.35 -16.95
N LEU A 90 3.61 1.18 -15.63
CA LEU A 90 2.67 1.82 -14.72
C LEU A 90 3.40 2.44 -13.53
N GLN A 91 2.99 3.64 -13.18
CA GLN A 91 3.40 4.31 -11.95
C GLN A 91 2.17 4.57 -11.10
N VAL A 92 2.23 4.22 -9.82
CA VAL A 92 1.24 4.61 -8.81
C VAL A 92 1.89 5.59 -7.86
N VAL A 93 1.34 6.79 -7.80
CA VAL A 93 1.90 7.92 -7.05
C VAL A 93 0.87 8.36 -6.02
N GLY A 94 1.22 8.35 -4.73
CA GLY A 94 0.35 8.95 -3.72
C GLY A 94 0.27 10.46 -3.88
N THR A 95 -0.90 11.02 -3.62
CA THR A 95 -1.14 12.47 -3.75
C THR A 95 -0.89 13.25 -2.46
N GLY A 96 -0.40 12.57 -1.41
CA GLY A 96 -0.17 13.15 -0.08
C GLY A 96 -1.40 13.15 0.83
N THR A 97 -2.53 12.61 0.36
CA THR A 97 -3.73 12.35 1.17
C THR A 97 -3.96 10.84 1.22
N SER A 98 -4.22 10.29 2.41
CA SER A 98 -4.52 8.87 2.58
C SER A 98 -5.72 8.46 1.73
N GLY A 99 -5.68 7.26 1.14
CA GLY A 99 -6.68 6.81 0.18
C GLY A 99 -6.59 7.42 -1.23
N SER A 100 -5.70 8.38 -1.48
CA SER A 100 -5.69 9.14 -2.74
C SER A 100 -4.42 8.94 -3.58
N PHE A 101 -4.59 8.36 -4.77
CA PHE A 101 -3.51 7.97 -5.67
C PHE A 101 -3.70 8.46 -7.09
N ARG A 102 -2.60 8.62 -7.81
CA ARG A 102 -2.55 8.87 -9.24
C ARG A 102 -1.88 7.71 -9.96
N LEU A 103 -2.52 7.24 -11.03
CA LEU A 103 -2.00 6.20 -11.91
C LEU A 103 -1.54 6.83 -13.23
N VAL A 104 -0.32 6.52 -13.65
CA VAL A 104 0.28 7.04 -14.88
C VAL A 104 0.84 5.88 -15.71
N GLY A 105 0.41 5.76 -16.96
CA GLY A 105 0.82 4.69 -17.88
C GLY A 105 -0.28 3.68 -18.18
N GLU A 106 -0.02 2.39 -18.07
CA GLU A 106 -0.90 1.32 -18.57
C GLU A 106 -1.36 0.39 -17.45
N LEU A 107 -2.67 0.26 -17.23
CA LEU A 107 -3.23 -0.69 -16.26
C LEU A 107 -3.63 -1.98 -16.98
N GLU A 108 -2.85 -3.03 -16.80
CA GLU A 108 -2.95 -4.26 -17.59
C GLU A 108 -2.64 -5.52 -16.77
N VAL A 109 -2.83 -6.68 -17.39
CA VAL A 109 -2.55 -8.00 -16.81
C VAL A 109 -1.22 -8.12 -16.05
N MET A 110 -0.18 -7.40 -16.46
CA MET A 110 1.16 -7.49 -15.84
C MET A 110 1.27 -6.78 -14.50
N ASN A 111 0.37 -5.84 -14.19
CA ASN A 111 0.45 -4.99 -13.00
C ASN A 111 -0.84 -4.92 -12.16
N VAL A 112 -1.99 -5.31 -12.74
CA VAL A 112 -3.30 -5.17 -12.10
C VAL A 112 -3.42 -5.88 -10.75
N ASP A 113 -2.88 -7.08 -10.60
CA ASP A 113 -3.02 -7.84 -9.34
C ASP A 113 -2.22 -7.18 -8.20
N ALA A 114 -1.06 -6.61 -8.51
CA ALA A 114 -0.23 -5.90 -7.53
C ALA A 114 -0.89 -4.59 -7.10
N VAL A 115 -1.42 -3.83 -8.07
CA VAL A 115 -2.14 -2.58 -7.85
C VAL A 115 -3.43 -2.81 -7.05
N GLY A 116 -4.20 -3.84 -7.41
CA GLY A 116 -5.43 -4.22 -6.70
C GLY A 116 -5.17 -4.52 -5.23
N ARG A 117 -4.17 -5.38 -4.93
CA ARG A 117 -3.78 -5.67 -3.54
C ARG A 117 -3.36 -4.43 -2.76
N HIS A 118 -2.70 -3.48 -3.41
CA HIS A 118 -2.31 -2.23 -2.77
C HIS A 118 -3.54 -1.40 -2.37
N PHE A 119 -4.50 -1.22 -3.28
CA PHE A 119 -5.73 -0.48 -3.00
C PHE A 119 -6.67 -1.19 -2.03
N GLU A 120 -6.74 -2.52 -2.06
CA GLU A 120 -7.48 -3.29 -1.04
C GLU A 120 -6.91 -3.07 0.36
N LYS A 121 -5.58 -3.04 0.51
CA LYS A 121 -4.94 -2.76 1.80
C LYS A 121 -5.33 -1.37 2.28
N GLU A 122 -5.29 -0.38 1.39
CA GLU A 122 -5.70 0.98 1.73
C GLU A 122 -7.18 1.09 2.14
N LEU A 123 -8.10 0.36 1.49
CA LEU A 123 -9.48 0.30 1.96
C LEU A 123 -9.57 -0.31 3.37
N ARG A 124 -8.79 -1.35 3.65
CA ARG A 124 -8.78 -2.02 4.96
C ARG A 124 -8.18 -1.16 6.09
N THR A 125 -7.44 -0.08 5.78
CA THR A 125 -7.04 0.91 6.79
C THR A 125 -8.18 1.88 7.15
N GLY A 126 -9.34 1.78 6.50
CA GLY A 126 -10.51 2.62 6.73
C GLY A 126 -10.55 3.88 5.86
N ASN A 127 -9.65 4.03 4.90
CA ASN A 127 -9.61 5.16 4.00
C ASN A 127 -10.50 4.94 2.78
N ARG A 128 -11.24 5.97 2.37
CA ARG A 128 -11.96 5.97 1.09
C ARG A 128 -10.98 6.14 -0.07
N LEU A 129 -11.19 5.42 -1.16
CA LEU A 129 -10.30 5.50 -2.33
C LEU A 129 -10.69 6.65 -3.27
N THR A 130 -9.69 7.44 -3.65
CA THR A 130 -9.74 8.41 -4.74
C THR A 130 -8.62 8.09 -5.73
N LEU A 131 -8.96 7.77 -6.97
CA LEU A 131 -8.01 7.37 -8.00
C LEU A 131 -8.02 8.37 -9.17
N ASP A 132 -6.91 9.07 -9.34
CA ASP A 132 -6.62 9.86 -10.53
C ASP A 132 -6.08 8.94 -11.64
N LEU A 133 -7.00 8.51 -12.51
CA LEU A 133 -6.75 7.71 -13.70
C LEU A 133 -6.51 8.58 -14.94
N SER A 134 -6.43 9.91 -14.80
CA SER A 134 -6.26 10.80 -15.95
C SER A 134 -4.88 10.65 -16.62
N GLY A 135 -3.91 10.04 -15.91
CA GLY A 135 -2.59 9.70 -16.43
C GLY A 135 -2.52 8.35 -17.13
N LEU A 136 -3.61 7.57 -17.14
CA LEU A 136 -3.64 6.28 -17.84
C LEU A 136 -3.81 6.48 -19.35
N THR A 137 -2.94 5.80 -20.10
CA THR A 137 -2.99 5.69 -21.56
C THR A 137 -3.72 4.43 -22.03
N PHE A 138 -3.82 3.41 -21.17
CA PHE A 138 -4.49 2.15 -21.47
C PHE A 138 -5.05 1.47 -20.22
N ILE A 139 -6.17 0.77 -20.37
CA ILE A 139 -6.77 -0.12 -19.37
C ILE A 139 -7.39 -1.33 -20.09
N ASP A 140 -7.07 -2.55 -19.65
CA ASP A 140 -7.67 -3.77 -20.19
C ASP A 140 -8.90 -4.25 -19.37
N SER A 141 -9.47 -5.38 -19.77
CA SER A 141 -10.61 -5.97 -19.07
C SER A 141 -10.28 -6.42 -17.64
N ARG A 142 -9.02 -6.75 -17.33
CA ARG A 142 -8.62 -7.09 -15.96
C ARG A 142 -8.54 -5.83 -15.10
N GLY A 143 -8.03 -4.72 -15.65
CA GLY A 143 -8.07 -3.42 -14.98
C GLY A 143 -9.49 -2.99 -14.63
N LEU A 144 -10.45 -3.19 -15.55
CA LEU A 144 -11.88 -2.94 -15.26
C LEU A 144 -12.44 -3.90 -14.20
N ALA A 145 -12.10 -5.18 -14.26
CA ALA A 145 -12.51 -6.16 -13.26
C ALA A 145 -11.99 -5.83 -11.86
N MET A 146 -10.75 -5.34 -11.75
CA MET A 146 -10.18 -4.86 -10.49
C MET A 146 -10.99 -3.69 -9.92
N LEU A 147 -11.41 -2.73 -10.74
CA LEU A 147 -12.24 -1.60 -10.26
C LEU A 147 -13.61 -2.08 -9.73
N LEU A 148 -14.22 -3.10 -10.36
CA LEU A 148 -15.45 -3.72 -9.86
C LEU A 148 -15.22 -4.37 -8.49
N GLN A 149 -14.16 -5.17 -8.35
CA GLN A 149 -13.80 -5.85 -7.10
C GLN A 149 -13.50 -4.86 -5.97
N LEU A 150 -12.78 -3.77 -6.27
CA LEU A 150 -12.52 -2.71 -5.29
C LEU A 150 -13.82 -2.04 -4.85
N SER A 151 -14.76 -1.82 -5.77
CA SER A 151 -16.05 -1.23 -5.41
C SER A 151 -16.91 -2.14 -4.53
N GLU A 152 -16.92 -3.44 -4.82
CA GLU A 152 -17.58 -4.44 -3.98
C GLU A 152 -16.99 -4.43 -2.56
N LEU A 153 -15.66 -4.46 -2.45
CA LEU A 153 -14.98 -4.39 -1.15
C LEU A 153 -15.24 -3.07 -0.41
N ALA A 154 -15.20 -1.93 -1.11
CA ALA A 154 -15.50 -0.64 -0.52
C ALA A 154 -16.95 -0.59 0.00
N ASN A 155 -17.89 -1.24 -0.68
CA ASN A 155 -19.27 -1.36 -0.23
C ASN A 155 -19.41 -2.25 1.00
N GLU A 156 -18.70 -3.39 1.04
CA GLU A 156 -18.66 -4.27 2.22
C GLU A 156 -18.09 -3.56 3.46
N LEU A 157 -17.13 -2.66 3.27
CA LEU A 157 -16.47 -1.89 4.33
C LEU A 157 -17.17 -0.56 4.68
N ASP A 158 -18.28 -0.21 4.03
CA ASP A 158 -18.97 1.09 4.18
C ASP A 158 -18.08 2.32 3.84
N LEU A 159 -17.19 2.14 2.86
CA LEU A 159 -16.22 3.13 2.38
C LEU A 159 -16.55 3.66 0.97
N THR A 160 -17.76 3.41 0.49
CA THR A 160 -18.24 4.00 -0.78
C THR A 160 -18.54 5.49 -0.63
N PRO A 161 -18.46 6.27 -1.73
CA PRO A 161 -18.04 5.85 -3.07
C PRO A 161 -16.52 5.80 -3.25
N ILE A 162 -16.06 4.98 -4.21
CA ILE A 162 -14.73 5.16 -4.81
C ILE A 162 -14.83 6.28 -5.83
N VAL A 163 -13.96 7.28 -5.74
CA VAL A 163 -13.92 8.40 -6.67
C VAL A 163 -12.88 8.15 -7.76
N LEU A 164 -13.27 8.22 -9.03
CA LEU A 164 -12.39 8.07 -10.18
C LEU A 164 -12.34 9.36 -10.98
N LYS A 165 -11.15 9.95 -11.11
CA LYS A 165 -10.91 11.00 -12.11
C LYS A 165 -10.36 10.36 -13.37
N THR A 166 -11.11 10.41 -14.47
CA THR A 166 -10.80 9.61 -15.67
C THR A 166 -10.30 10.46 -16.83
N SER A 167 -9.45 9.88 -17.68
CA SER A 167 -9.21 10.40 -19.03
C SER A 167 -10.34 9.96 -19.97
N GLU A 168 -10.51 10.66 -21.10
CA GLU A 168 -11.51 10.29 -22.11
C GLU A 168 -11.29 8.85 -22.64
N VAL A 169 -10.04 8.41 -22.73
CA VAL A 169 -9.69 7.04 -23.16
C VAL A 169 -10.21 6.01 -22.17
N VAL A 170 -9.93 6.19 -20.88
CA VAL A 170 -10.39 5.28 -19.83
C VAL A 170 -11.92 5.28 -19.75
N ARG A 171 -12.54 6.46 -19.80
CA ARG A 171 -13.99 6.60 -19.82
C ARG A 171 -14.62 5.82 -20.97
N ARG A 172 -14.09 5.97 -22.18
CA ARG A 172 -14.60 5.25 -23.34
C ARG A 172 -14.49 3.74 -23.18
N VAL A 173 -13.38 3.26 -22.61
CA VAL A 173 -13.20 1.83 -22.32
C VAL A 173 -14.21 1.35 -21.27
N MET A 174 -14.49 2.13 -20.22
CA MET A 174 -15.52 1.79 -19.24
C MET A 174 -16.92 1.74 -19.88
N GLU A 175 -17.29 2.72 -20.71
CA GLU A 175 -18.60 2.78 -21.39
C GLU A 175 -18.82 1.62 -22.36
N VAL A 176 -17.77 1.15 -23.03
CA VAL A 176 -17.85 0.06 -24.00
C VAL A 176 -17.69 -1.31 -23.33
N GLY A 177 -16.81 -1.40 -22.33
CA GLY A 177 -16.42 -2.64 -21.68
C GLY A 177 -17.35 -3.07 -20.54
N LEU A 178 -18.16 -2.15 -19.99
CA LEU A 178 -19.09 -2.44 -18.91
C LEU A 178 -20.55 -2.35 -19.41
N PRO A 179 -21.41 -3.32 -19.05
CA PRO A 179 -22.81 -3.29 -19.43
C PRO A 179 -23.62 -2.21 -18.68
N ALA A 180 -23.08 -1.72 -17.56
CA ALA A 180 -23.68 -0.68 -16.72
C ALA A 180 -22.57 0.05 -15.94
N PRO A 181 -22.83 1.26 -15.40
CA PRO A 181 -21.92 1.92 -14.47
C PRO A 181 -21.58 1.04 -13.25
N ILE A 182 -20.36 1.14 -12.75
CA ILE A 182 -19.93 0.40 -11.56
C ILE A 182 -20.70 0.94 -10.33
N PRO A 183 -21.49 0.10 -9.61
CA PRO A 183 -22.17 0.53 -8.39
C PRO A 183 -21.14 0.99 -7.35
N GLY A 184 -21.41 2.06 -6.61
CA GLY A 184 -20.49 2.56 -5.58
C GLY A 184 -19.27 3.32 -6.11
N VAL A 185 -19.21 3.60 -7.42
CA VAL A 185 -18.17 4.41 -8.05
C VAL A 185 -18.74 5.74 -8.53
N GLU A 186 -18.06 6.83 -8.22
CA GLU A 186 -18.32 8.17 -8.76
C GLU A 186 -17.22 8.56 -9.73
N ILE A 187 -17.60 9.11 -10.90
CA ILE A 187 -16.64 9.61 -11.89
C ILE A 187 -16.60 11.14 -11.83
N GLU A 188 -15.45 11.70 -11.47
CA GLU A 188 -15.18 13.13 -11.49
C GLU A 188 -14.60 13.58 -12.84
N GLN A 189 -14.89 14.84 -13.20
CA GLN A 189 -14.41 15.51 -14.42
C GLN A 189 -13.11 16.26 -14.18
#